data_AF-A0AAV7I569-F1
#
_entry.id   AF-A0AAV7I569-F1
#
_cell.length_a   1.000
_cell.length_b   1.000
_cell.length_c   1.000
_cell.angle_alpha   90.00
_cell.angle_beta   90.00
_cell.angle_gamma   90.00
#
_symmetry.space_group_name_H-M   'P 1'
#
loop_
_entity.id
_entity.type
_entity.pdbx_description
1 polymer ?
#
loop_
_entity_poly.entity_id
_entity_poly.type
_entity_poly.pdbx_seq_one_letter_code
_entity_poly.pdbx_strand_id
1 'polypeptide(L)'
;MPRRRKVPRNKSAVNSRLSGEEPTRMSENRRESVEADEPPVPNHVDKNSSTSNRKTDVHELDYAENELEQLIITRLFNDIRFSDDVVSVLPDRSWAIHCTEEPVKRIVVSEISMVNFHGRGFEPFYVKQIIFDEKLNFELFLINSRTVLKDKPAYIRSITDFESLLDYVSGMKLCAGGPEFTKYSNVSPECAYKDPYSKWRHNLCTLEVNEADVCEACESLDEILKRHSQRTKSPLKSRNNVVATKRKKF
;
A
#
# COMPACT_ATOMS: atom_id res chain seq x y z
N MET A 1 -3.01 -53.07 40.19
CA MET A 1 -2.10 -52.77 39.06
C MET A 1 -2.92 -52.27 37.87
N PRO A 2 -2.74 -51.03 37.40
CA PRO A 2 -3.59 -50.45 36.36
C PRO A 2 -3.12 -50.87 34.95
N ARG A 3 -4.09 -51.26 34.11
CA ARG A 3 -3.88 -51.70 32.73
C ARG A 3 -3.50 -50.52 31.83
N ARG A 4 -2.29 -50.58 31.24
CA ARG A 4 -1.81 -49.64 30.22
C ARG A 4 -2.67 -49.75 28.95
N ARG A 5 -3.32 -48.66 28.55
CA ARG A 5 -3.98 -48.51 27.25
C ARG A 5 -2.91 -48.24 26.17
N LYS A 6 -2.92 -49.03 25.09
CA LYS A 6 -2.04 -48.85 23.93
C LYS A 6 -2.59 -47.70 23.06
N VAL A 7 -1.75 -46.71 22.78
CA VAL A 7 -2.03 -45.61 21.84
C VAL A 7 -1.68 -46.07 20.42
N PRO A 8 -2.57 -45.93 19.42
CA PRO A 8 -2.25 -46.26 18.04
C PRO A 8 -1.35 -45.19 17.41
N ARG A 9 -0.31 -45.66 16.71
CA ARG A 9 0.74 -44.87 16.06
C ARG A 9 0.28 -44.52 14.64
N ASN A 10 -0.12 -43.27 14.40
CA ASN A 10 -0.46 -42.79 13.06
C ASN A 10 0.82 -42.64 12.22
N LYS A 11 0.87 -43.35 11.09
CA LYS A 11 1.86 -43.18 10.02
C LYS A 11 1.22 -42.34 8.92
N SER A 12 1.56 -41.07 8.82
CA SER A 12 1.25 -40.24 7.65
C SER A 12 2.48 -40.18 6.76
N ALA A 13 2.32 -40.73 5.55
CA ALA A 13 3.31 -40.73 4.49
C ALA A 13 3.42 -39.34 3.86
N VAL A 14 4.66 -38.86 3.75
CA VAL A 14 5.06 -37.67 3.02
C VAL A 14 5.12 -38.02 1.53
N ASN A 15 4.34 -37.33 0.70
CA ASN A 15 4.47 -37.36 -0.76
C ASN A 15 4.70 -35.93 -1.25
N SER A 16 5.96 -35.52 -1.35
CA SER A 16 6.40 -34.30 -2.01
C SER A 16 6.49 -34.55 -3.52
N ARG A 17 5.51 -34.06 -4.29
CA ARG A 17 5.66 -33.90 -5.75
C ARG A 17 6.01 -32.45 -6.05
N LEU A 18 7.28 -32.25 -6.39
CA LEU A 18 7.80 -31.06 -7.05
C LEU A 18 7.28 -31.06 -8.50
N SER A 19 6.45 -30.09 -8.84
CA SER A 19 6.15 -29.74 -10.23
C SER A 19 6.80 -28.39 -10.52
N GLY A 20 7.78 -28.40 -11.42
CA GLY A 20 8.42 -27.21 -11.94
C GLY A 20 7.45 -26.43 -12.82
N GLU A 21 7.44 -25.11 -12.63
CA GLU A 21 6.79 -24.17 -13.53
C GLU A 21 7.88 -23.40 -14.28
N GLU A 22 7.76 -23.42 -15.61
CA GLU A 22 8.64 -22.76 -16.56
C GLU A 22 8.48 -21.23 -16.52
N PRO A 23 9.52 -20.45 -16.90
CA PRO A 23 9.42 -19.00 -16.96
C PRO A 23 8.58 -18.57 -18.17
N THR A 24 7.48 -17.87 -17.90
CA THR A 24 6.65 -17.21 -18.91
C THR A 24 7.44 -16.08 -19.56
N ARG A 25 7.72 -16.21 -20.86
CA ARG A 25 8.28 -15.15 -21.71
C ARG A 25 7.32 -13.96 -21.74
N MET A 26 7.75 -12.83 -21.21
CA MET A 26 7.08 -11.55 -21.40
C MET A 26 7.40 -11.02 -22.80
N SER A 27 6.34 -10.81 -23.59
CA SER A 27 6.36 -10.12 -24.88
C SER A 27 6.47 -8.60 -24.67
N GLU A 28 7.50 -8.00 -25.24
CA GLU A 28 7.71 -6.54 -25.32
C GLU A 28 6.65 -5.90 -26.22
N ASN A 29 5.76 -5.09 -25.62
CA ASN A 29 4.88 -4.19 -26.36
C ASN A 29 5.63 -2.89 -26.68
N ARG A 30 6.11 -2.82 -27.93
CA ARG A 30 6.63 -1.63 -28.61
C ARG A 30 5.49 -0.60 -28.75
N ARG A 31 5.49 0.45 -27.93
CA ARG A 31 4.66 1.65 -28.16
C ARG A 31 5.43 2.61 -29.06
N GLU A 32 4.89 2.86 -30.24
CA GLU A 32 5.28 3.96 -31.12
C GLU A 32 4.88 5.29 -30.47
N SER A 33 5.86 6.17 -30.32
CA SER A 33 5.71 7.55 -29.89
C SER A 33 5.20 8.39 -31.06
N VAL A 34 4.03 9.02 -30.92
CA VAL A 34 3.55 10.05 -31.84
C VAL A 34 4.02 11.39 -31.29
N GLU A 35 4.93 12.05 -32.01
CA GLU A 35 5.36 13.42 -31.74
C GLU A 35 4.18 14.39 -31.93
N ALA A 36 3.96 15.27 -30.97
CA ALA A 36 3.01 16.37 -31.07
C ALA A 36 3.79 17.67 -31.34
N ASP A 37 3.47 18.30 -32.47
CA ASP A 37 3.94 19.62 -32.88
C ASP A 37 3.57 20.68 -31.82
N GLU A 38 4.57 21.37 -31.26
CA GLU A 38 4.38 22.58 -30.48
C GLU A 38 4.29 23.82 -31.39
N PRO A 39 3.35 24.76 -31.14
CA PRO A 39 3.28 26.02 -31.88
C PRO A 39 4.31 27.05 -31.38
N PRO A 40 4.79 27.95 -32.26
CA PRO A 40 5.81 28.95 -31.93
C PRO A 40 5.25 30.10 -31.07
N VAL A 41 6.00 30.46 -30.02
CA VAL A 41 5.73 31.62 -29.15
C VAL A 41 6.31 32.90 -29.80
N PRO A 42 5.56 34.01 -29.84
CA PRO A 42 6.03 35.26 -30.42
C PRO A 42 6.94 36.05 -29.46
N ASN A 43 8.12 36.42 -29.96
CA ASN A 43 9.04 37.36 -29.33
C ASN A 43 8.44 38.77 -29.33
N HIS A 44 8.30 39.39 -28.15
CA HIS A 44 8.08 40.82 -28.03
C HIS A 44 9.27 41.49 -27.35
N VAL A 45 9.77 42.50 -28.05
CA VAL A 45 11.00 43.24 -27.84
C VAL A 45 10.69 44.60 -27.17
N ASP A 46 11.66 45.05 -26.38
CA ASP A 46 11.93 46.41 -25.83
C ASP A 46 11.08 46.99 -24.69
N LYS A 47 11.75 47.36 -23.59
CA LYS A 47 12.22 48.75 -23.37
C LYS A 47 13.07 48.91 -22.09
N ASN A 48 14.27 49.45 -22.30
CA ASN A 48 15.21 49.92 -21.28
C ASN A 48 14.62 51.02 -20.40
N SER A 49 14.72 50.85 -19.08
CA SER A 49 14.63 51.92 -18.08
C SER A 49 15.79 51.78 -17.10
N SER A 50 16.85 52.56 -17.36
CA SER A 50 18.04 52.67 -16.51
C SER A 50 17.68 53.37 -15.21
N THR A 51 17.45 52.58 -14.16
CA THR A 51 17.36 53.08 -12.78
C THR A 51 18.50 52.47 -11.98
N SER A 52 19.47 53.32 -11.64
CA SER A 52 20.63 53.01 -10.79
C SER A 52 20.15 52.65 -9.38
N ASN A 53 19.82 51.38 -9.16
CA ASN A 53 19.64 50.82 -7.82
C ASN A 53 20.96 50.22 -7.35
N ARG A 54 21.48 50.73 -6.24
CA ARG A 54 22.55 50.10 -5.46
C ARG A 54 22.13 48.66 -5.13
N LYS A 55 22.63 47.69 -5.89
CA LYS A 55 22.59 46.26 -5.55
C LYS A 55 23.36 46.10 -4.24
N THR A 56 22.63 46.08 -3.14
CA THR A 56 23.13 45.45 -1.91
C THR A 56 23.09 43.95 -2.21
N ASP A 57 24.22 43.26 -2.05
CA ASP A 57 24.31 41.81 -2.20
C ASP A 57 23.41 41.13 -1.16
N VAL A 58 22.14 40.93 -1.51
CA VAL A 58 21.16 40.21 -0.67
C VAL A 58 21.40 38.69 -0.74
N HIS A 59 22.32 38.25 -1.58
CA HIS A 59 22.52 36.83 -1.88
C HIS A 59 23.38 36.11 -0.84
N GLU A 60 24.15 36.82 -0.01
CA GLU A 60 25.12 36.21 0.90
C GLU A 60 24.52 35.81 2.27
N LEU A 61 23.42 36.45 2.69
CA LEU A 61 22.75 36.14 3.96
C LEU A 61 21.88 34.87 3.90
N ASP A 62 21.38 34.49 2.73
CA ASP A 62 20.47 33.34 2.54
C ASP A 62 21.20 31.99 2.68
N TYR A 63 22.52 31.96 2.45
CA TYR A 63 23.30 30.72 2.56
C TYR A 63 23.55 30.27 4.00
N ALA A 64 23.80 31.22 4.91
CA ALA A 64 24.13 30.89 6.30
C ALA A 64 22.93 30.32 7.07
N GLU A 65 21.71 30.79 6.78
CA GLU A 65 20.49 30.27 7.40
C GLU A 65 20.22 28.82 6.97
N ASN A 66 20.52 28.46 5.72
CA ASN A 66 20.33 27.12 5.19
C ASN A 66 21.29 26.08 5.82
N GLU A 67 22.55 26.45 6.09
CA GLU A 67 23.50 25.54 6.75
C GLU A 67 23.09 25.19 8.18
N LEU A 68 22.61 26.18 8.93
CA LEU A 68 22.13 25.96 10.30
C LEU A 68 20.89 25.06 10.33
N GLU A 69 19.94 25.25 9.41
CA GLU A 69 18.76 24.40 9.29
C GLU A 69 19.14 22.95 8.98
N GLN A 70 20.08 22.72 8.06
CA GLN A 70 20.59 21.39 7.74
C GLN A 70 21.26 20.70 8.93
N LEU A 71 22.02 21.44 9.74
CA LEU A 71 22.65 20.90 10.94
C LEU A 71 21.61 20.47 11.99
N ILE A 72 20.56 21.28 12.19
CA ILE A 72 19.46 20.97 13.11
C ILE A 72 18.72 19.70 12.65
N ILE A 73 18.38 19.62 11.36
CA ILE A 73 17.70 18.45 10.78
C ILE A 73 18.56 17.18 10.92
N THR A 74 19.86 17.29 10.63
CA THR A 74 20.80 16.16 10.74
C THR A 74 20.91 15.67 12.18
N ARG A 75 20.95 16.60 13.15
CA ARG A 75 20.95 16.26 14.57
C ARG A 75 19.66 15.54 14.96
N LEU A 76 18.51 16.09 14.58
CA LEU A 76 17.21 15.49 14.87
C LEU A 76 17.05 14.09 14.26
N PHE A 77 17.50 13.90 13.02
CA PHE A 77 17.52 12.58 12.38
C PHE A 77 18.34 11.56 13.19
N ASN A 78 19.54 11.95 13.64
CA ASN A 78 20.39 11.08 14.46
C ASN A 78 19.78 10.83 15.85
N ASP A 79 19.15 11.84 16.44
CA ASP A 79 18.46 11.71 17.72
C ASP A 79 17.31 10.68 17.61
N ILE A 80 16.48 10.75 16.56
CA ILE A 80 15.42 9.74 16.30
C ILE A 80 16.02 8.35 16.09
N ARG A 81 17.15 8.27 15.38
CA ARG A 81 17.78 7.00 14.99
C ARG A 81 18.44 6.26 16.16
N PHE A 82 19.07 6.98 17.08
CA PHE A 82 19.96 6.39 18.09
C PHE A 82 19.51 6.62 19.54
N SER A 83 18.50 7.46 19.78
CA SER A 83 18.02 7.71 21.13
C SER A 83 17.11 6.58 21.60
N ASP A 84 17.46 5.96 22.73
CA ASP A 84 16.60 5.00 23.43
C ASP A 84 15.29 5.65 23.91
N ASP A 85 15.30 6.96 24.18
CA ASP A 85 14.11 7.71 24.62
C ASP A 85 13.04 7.73 23.52
N VAL A 86 13.44 7.69 22.24
CA VAL A 86 12.50 7.72 21.10
C VAL A 86 11.76 6.39 20.93
N VAL A 87 12.31 5.28 21.42
CA VAL A 87 11.59 4.00 21.44
C VAL A 87 10.43 4.06 22.45
N SER A 88 10.57 4.85 23.52
CA SER A 88 9.56 4.94 24.57
C SER A 88 8.29 5.70 24.16
N VAL A 89 8.34 6.45 23.06
CA VAL A 89 7.23 7.27 22.56
C VAL A 89 6.42 6.58 21.45
N LEU A 90 6.73 5.32 21.13
CA LEU A 90 5.95 4.55 20.18
C LEU A 90 4.53 4.28 20.72
N PRO A 91 3.48 4.34 19.89
CA PRO A 91 2.10 4.24 20.35
C PRO A 91 1.78 2.97 21.15
N ASP A 92 2.26 1.82 20.69
CA ASP A 92 2.12 0.54 21.38
C ASP A 92 3.18 -0.49 20.92
N ARG A 93 3.05 -1.75 21.38
CA ARG A 93 4.00 -2.85 21.12
C ARG A 93 3.97 -3.39 19.69
N SER A 94 3.00 -3.01 18.88
CA SER A 94 2.95 -3.36 17.46
C SER A 94 3.82 -2.44 16.61
N TRP A 95 4.26 -1.31 17.17
CA TRP A 95 5.14 -0.36 16.50
C TRP A 95 6.62 -0.70 16.70
N ALA A 96 7.41 -0.45 15.66
CA ALA A 96 8.85 -0.61 15.67
C ALA A 96 9.54 0.47 14.82
N ILE A 97 10.80 0.75 15.16
CA ILE A 97 11.70 1.61 14.37
C ILE A 97 12.80 0.74 13.77
N HIS A 98 13.00 0.85 12.47
CA HIS A 98 14.07 0.20 11.74
C HIS A 98 14.92 1.26 11.03
N CYS A 99 16.24 1.15 11.16
CA CYS A 99 17.17 2.11 10.57
C CYS A 99 18.02 1.41 9.50
N THR A 100 18.14 2.03 8.32
CA THR A 100 19.04 1.57 7.24
C THR A 100 20.30 2.43 7.21
N GLU A 101 21.45 1.84 6.87
CA GLU A 101 22.74 2.55 6.77
C GLU A 101 23.13 2.87 5.32
N GLU A 102 23.07 1.87 4.42
CA GLU A 102 23.56 1.99 3.04
C GLU A 102 22.55 1.44 2.02
N PRO A 103 22.51 1.98 0.78
CA PRO A 103 23.23 3.16 0.29
C PRO A 103 22.58 4.49 0.70
N VAL A 104 21.41 4.45 1.32
CA VAL A 104 20.67 5.63 1.78
C VAL A 104 20.20 5.39 3.20
N LYS A 105 20.50 6.33 4.10
CA LYS A 105 20.03 6.25 5.47
C LYS A 105 18.53 6.58 5.51
N ARG A 106 17.76 5.71 6.13
CA ARG A 106 16.33 5.87 6.34
C ARG A 106 15.96 5.46 7.75
N ILE A 107 14.92 6.11 8.27
CA ILE A 107 14.22 5.67 9.47
C ILE A 107 12.86 5.17 9.01
N VAL A 108 12.55 3.94 9.34
CA VAL A 108 11.27 3.30 9.02
C VAL A 108 10.55 3.07 10.34
N VAL A 109 9.45 3.78 10.54
CA VAL A 109 8.57 3.58 11.70
C VAL A 109 7.35 2.83 11.22
N SER A 110 7.07 1.66 11.79
CA SER A 110 6.05 0.77 11.25
C SER A 110 5.21 0.07 12.30
N GLU A 111 3.91 -0.02 12.05
CA GLU A 111 2.95 -0.87 12.75
C GLU A 111 2.92 -2.25 12.10
N ILE A 112 3.19 -3.31 12.87
CA ILE A 112 3.28 -4.69 12.39
C ILE A 112 2.15 -5.53 13.00
N SER A 113 1.46 -6.27 12.16
CA SER A 113 0.48 -7.29 12.55
C SER A 113 0.94 -8.67 12.10
N MET A 114 0.60 -9.70 12.87
CA MET A 114 0.89 -11.10 12.51
C MET A 114 -0.30 -11.68 11.77
N VAL A 115 -0.14 -11.96 10.47
CA VAL A 115 -1.22 -12.44 9.60
C VAL A 115 -1.01 -13.90 9.24
N ASN A 116 -2.08 -14.70 9.29
CA ASN A 116 -2.02 -16.11 8.91
C ASN A 116 -2.28 -16.30 7.41
N PHE A 117 -1.21 -16.48 6.64
CA PHE A 117 -1.30 -16.71 5.20
C PHE A 117 -1.64 -18.17 4.89
N HIS A 118 -2.94 -18.45 4.74
CA HIS A 118 -3.47 -19.72 4.24
C HIS A 118 -3.09 -20.94 5.09
N GLY A 119 -2.98 -20.75 6.41
CA GLY A 119 -2.65 -21.84 7.34
C GLY A 119 -1.17 -22.25 7.31
N ARG A 120 -0.30 -21.50 6.60
CA ARG A 120 1.14 -21.79 6.52
C ARG A 120 1.94 -21.28 7.71
N GLY A 121 1.33 -20.47 8.56
CA GLY A 121 1.97 -19.84 9.71
C GLY A 121 1.58 -18.38 9.82
N PHE A 122 2.09 -17.72 10.86
CA PHE A 122 1.95 -16.28 11.02
C PHE A 122 3.18 -15.59 10.44
N GLU A 123 2.95 -14.62 9.54
CA GLU A 123 4.00 -13.79 8.97
C GLU A 123 3.78 -12.32 9.38
N PRO A 124 4.85 -11.56 9.62
CA PRO A 124 4.74 -10.14 9.91
C PRO A 124 4.21 -9.40 8.68
N PHE A 125 3.25 -8.53 8.90
CA PHE A 125 2.59 -7.72 7.88
C PHE A 125 2.57 -6.26 8.31
N TYR A 126 3.09 -5.38 7.46
CA TYR A 126 3.13 -3.94 7.73
C TYR A 126 1.77 -3.31 7.46
N VAL A 127 1.13 -2.85 8.54
CA VAL A 127 -0.19 -2.21 8.50
C VAL A 127 -0.05 -0.74 8.11
N LYS A 128 0.82 -0.03 8.81
CA LYS A 128 1.19 1.37 8.58
C LYS A 128 2.70 1.48 8.59
N GLN A 129 3.25 2.31 7.71
CA GLN A 129 4.69 2.50 7.61
C GLN A 129 5.02 3.93 7.20
N ILE A 130 5.89 4.58 7.97
CA ILE A 130 6.38 5.93 7.71
C ILE A 130 7.87 5.81 7.44
N ILE A 131 8.31 6.28 6.27
CA ILE A 131 9.69 6.19 5.83
C ILE A 131 10.28 7.59 5.74
N PHE A 132 11.18 7.92 6.66
CA PHE A 132 11.90 9.19 6.70
C PHE A 132 13.22 9.10 5.92
N ASP A 133 13.55 10.15 5.16
CA ASP A 133 14.90 10.40 4.66
C ASP A 133 15.76 11.18 5.67
N GLU A 134 17.04 11.38 5.34
CA GLU A 134 18.00 12.15 6.13
C GLU A 134 17.60 13.63 6.31
N LYS A 135 16.70 14.13 5.46
CA LYS A 135 16.14 15.49 5.53
C LYS A 135 14.81 15.51 6.28
N LEU A 136 14.40 14.39 6.89
CA LEU A 136 13.11 14.18 7.56
C LEU A 136 11.88 14.42 6.67
N ASN A 137 12.02 14.35 5.34
CA ASN A 137 10.88 14.15 4.48
C ASN A 137 10.39 12.71 4.65
N PHE A 138 9.08 12.51 4.58
CA PHE A 138 8.51 11.19 4.77
C PHE A 138 7.55 10.77 3.67
N GLU A 139 7.50 9.45 3.50
CA GLU A 139 6.48 8.74 2.72
C GLU A 139 5.65 7.88 3.65
N LEU A 140 4.32 7.87 3.46
CA LEU A 140 3.40 7.02 4.22
C LEU A 140 2.93 5.87 3.34
N PHE A 141 2.94 4.67 3.89
CA PHE A 141 2.36 3.48 3.28
C PHE A 141 1.30 2.90 4.23
N LEU A 142 0.13 2.58 3.68
CA LEU A 142 -0.95 1.89 4.36
C LEU A 142 -1.17 0.57 3.62
N ILE A 143 -1.06 -0.57 4.29
CA ILE A 143 -1.23 -1.91 3.69
C ILE A 143 -0.39 -2.05 2.39
N ASN A 144 0.90 -1.67 2.45
CA ASN A 144 1.85 -1.63 1.32
C ASN A 144 1.49 -0.69 0.15
N SER A 145 0.48 0.16 0.29
CA SER A 145 0.12 1.17 -0.72
C SER A 145 0.59 2.56 -0.30
N ARG A 146 1.33 3.23 -1.17
CA ARG A 146 1.79 4.61 -0.93
C ARG A 146 0.59 5.55 -0.84
N THR A 147 0.52 6.32 0.24
CA THR A 147 -0.58 7.24 0.53
C THR A 147 -0.06 8.67 0.68
N VAL A 148 -0.80 9.63 0.14
CA VAL A 148 -0.53 11.06 0.33
C VAL A 148 -1.51 11.58 1.36
N LEU A 149 -0.99 12.12 2.47
CA LEU A 149 -1.81 12.78 3.49
C LEU A 149 -2.40 14.06 2.90
N LYS A 150 -3.73 14.22 2.99
CA LYS A 150 -4.43 15.43 2.55
C LYS A 150 -4.03 16.63 3.42
N ASP A 151 -4.05 16.42 4.73
CA ASP A 151 -3.65 17.41 5.74
C ASP A 151 -2.28 17.02 6.29
N LYS A 152 -1.26 17.05 5.42
CA LYS A 152 0.10 16.69 5.82
C LYS A 152 0.53 17.59 6.99
N PRO A 153 0.91 17.03 8.16
CA PRO A 153 1.48 17.83 9.22
C PRO A 153 2.72 18.58 8.71
N ALA A 154 3.00 19.72 9.32
CA ALA A 154 4.12 20.56 8.95
C ALA A 154 5.45 19.79 8.99
N TYR A 155 6.49 20.37 8.37
CA TYR A 155 7.85 19.84 8.41
C TYR A 155 8.27 19.46 9.84
N ILE A 156 8.93 18.31 9.98
CA ILE A 156 9.40 17.83 11.27
C ILE A 156 10.64 18.62 11.67
N ARG A 157 10.51 19.44 12.71
CA ARG A 157 11.59 20.31 13.22
C ARG A 157 12.00 19.97 14.64
N SER A 158 11.23 19.13 15.31
CA SER A 158 11.46 18.71 16.68
C SER A 158 10.99 17.26 16.90
N ILE A 159 11.40 16.68 18.04
CA ILE A 159 10.89 15.38 18.50
C ILE A 159 9.38 15.44 18.73
N THR A 160 8.86 16.55 19.27
CA THR A 160 7.42 16.75 19.46
C THR A 160 6.64 16.69 18.14
N ASP A 161 7.19 17.22 17.05
CA ASP A 161 6.56 17.15 15.73
C ASP A 161 6.53 15.72 15.20
N PHE A 162 7.62 14.98 15.43
CA PHE A 162 7.72 13.57 15.09
C PHE A 162 6.69 12.73 15.86
N GLU A 163 6.59 12.91 17.19
CA GLU A 163 5.57 12.27 18.04
C GLU A 163 4.16 12.62 17.58
N SER A 164 3.88 13.89 17.29
CA SER A 164 2.57 14.33 16.80
C SER A 164 2.19 13.67 15.47
N LEU A 165 3.17 13.48 14.57
CA LEU A 165 2.95 12.72 13.33
C LEU A 165 2.68 11.24 13.62
N LEU A 166 3.42 10.62 14.56
CA LEU A 166 3.18 9.22 14.94
C LEU A 166 1.77 9.03 15.53
N ASP A 167 1.35 9.91 16.43
CA ASP A 167 0.02 9.89 17.03
C ASP A 167 -1.06 10.07 15.97
N TYR A 168 -0.86 11.01 15.04
CA TYR A 168 -1.76 11.21 13.92
C TYR A 168 -1.92 9.93 13.09
N VAL A 169 -0.81 9.34 12.64
CA VAL A 169 -0.84 8.13 11.80
C VAL A 169 -1.39 6.93 12.58
N SER A 170 -1.06 6.80 13.86
CA SER A 170 -1.60 5.79 14.76
C SER A 170 -3.12 5.90 14.90
N GLY A 171 -3.64 7.12 15.04
CA GLY A 171 -5.07 7.40 15.12
C GLY A 171 -5.86 7.18 13.82
N MET A 172 -5.19 7.10 12.66
CA MET A 172 -5.88 6.85 11.38
C MET A 172 -6.59 5.49 11.40
N LYS A 173 -7.90 5.49 11.10
CA LYS A 173 -8.65 4.25 10.89
C LYS A 173 -8.51 3.77 9.46
N LEU A 174 -8.30 2.46 9.31
CA LEU A 174 -8.16 1.82 8.01
C LEU A 174 -9.44 1.07 7.63
N CYS A 175 -9.78 1.14 6.35
CA CYS A 175 -10.86 0.39 5.74
C CYS A 175 -10.63 -1.10 5.97
N ALA A 176 -11.56 -1.73 6.68
CA ALA A 176 -11.56 -3.13 7.05
C ALA A 176 -11.74 -4.09 5.87
N GLY A 177 -11.88 -3.57 4.64
CA GLY A 177 -12.13 -4.34 3.43
C GLY A 177 -13.60 -4.72 3.25
N GLY A 178 -13.92 -5.24 2.07
CA GLY A 178 -15.24 -5.78 1.74
C GLY A 178 -15.45 -7.20 2.29
N PRO A 179 -16.28 -8.03 1.64
CA PRO A 179 -16.64 -9.36 2.14
C PRO A 179 -15.45 -10.33 2.14
N GLU A 180 -15.56 -11.38 2.95
CA GLU A 180 -14.55 -12.44 3.03
C GLU A 180 -14.32 -13.12 1.69
N PHE A 181 -13.05 -13.35 1.36
CA PHE A 181 -12.65 -14.02 0.11
C PHE A 181 -13.29 -15.39 -0.03
N THR A 182 -13.42 -16.13 1.07
CA THR A 182 -14.00 -17.48 1.11
C THR A 182 -15.46 -17.53 0.66
N LYS A 183 -16.22 -16.43 0.80
CA LYS A 183 -17.62 -16.33 0.35
C LYS A 183 -17.76 -16.33 -1.17
N TYR A 184 -16.75 -15.80 -1.88
CA TYR A 184 -16.75 -15.63 -3.34
C TYR A 184 -15.46 -16.14 -3.98
N SER A 185 -14.90 -17.25 -3.48
CA SER A 185 -13.59 -17.76 -3.90
C SER A 185 -13.51 -18.22 -5.36
N ASN A 186 -14.66 -18.38 -6.02
CA ASN A 186 -14.79 -18.78 -7.42
C ASN A 186 -15.02 -17.59 -8.37
N VAL A 187 -14.91 -16.36 -7.87
CA VAL A 187 -15.09 -15.13 -8.65
C VAL A 187 -13.74 -14.39 -8.74
N SER A 188 -13.45 -13.88 -9.93
CA SER A 188 -12.25 -13.06 -10.20
C SER A 188 -12.69 -11.73 -10.81
N PRO A 189 -13.14 -10.76 -9.99
CA PRO A 189 -13.51 -9.44 -10.51
C PRO A 189 -12.26 -8.66 -10.91
N GLU A 190 -12.35 -7.84 -11.95
CA GLU A 190 -11.24 -6.94 -12.35
C GLU A 190 -11.11 -5.72 -11.43
N CYS A 191 -12.20 -5.34 -10.74
CA CYS A 191 -12.26 -4.15 -9.89
C CYS A 191 -11.79 -4.36 -8.44
N ALA A 192 -11.42 -5.59 -8.06
CA ALA A 192 -11.03 -5.91 -6.70
C ALA A 192 -9.96 -6.99 -6.63
N TYR A 193 -9.20 -6.97 -5.54
CA TYR A 193 -8.19 -7.97 -5.23
C TYR A 193 -8.43 -8.58 -3.84
N LYS A 194 -7.83 -9.75 -3.61
CA LYS A 194 -7.77 -10.36 -2.29
C LYS A 194 -6.66 -9.70 -1.48
N ASP A 195 -7.01 -9.12 -0.35
CA ASP A 195 -6.04 -8.50 0.55
C ASP A 195 -5.38 -9.54 1.50
N PRO A 196 -4.31 -9.14 2.22
CA PRO A 196 -3.61 -10.02 3.16
C PRO A 196 -4.48 -10.59 4.28
N TYR A 197 -5.53 -9.86 4.68
CA TYR A 197 -6.51 -10.29 5.68
C TYR A 197 -7.58 -11.25 5.12
N SER A 198 -7.38 -11.74 3.89
CA SER A 198 -8.31 -12.62 3.19
C SER A 198 -9.68 -11.99 2.91
N LYS A 199 -9.74 -10.66 2.77
CA LYS A 199 -10.94 -9.95 2.35
C LYS A 199 -10.82 -9.45 0.93
N TRP A 200 -11.97 -9.20 0.29
CA TRP A 200 -12.00 -8.49 -0.99
C TRP A 200 -11.81 -7.00 -0.78
N ARG A 201 -10.90 -6.38 -1.52
CA ARG A 201 -10.65 -4.93 -1.47
C ARG A 201 -10.75 -4.31 -2.85
N HIS A 202 -11.46 -3.20 -2.94
CA HIS A 202 -11.67 -2.50 -4.21
C HIS A 202 -10.35 -1.84 -4.67
N ASN A 203 -10.06 -1.83 -5.97
CA ASN A 203 -8.85 -1.20 -6.51
C ASN A 203 -8.81 0.33 -6.25
N LEU A 204 -9.98 0.94 -6.07
CA LEU A 204 -10.16 2.36 -5.73
C LEU A 204 -10.32 2.62 -4.22
N CYS A 205 -10.03 1.63 -3.37
CA CYS A 205 -10.09 1.82 -1.93
C CYS A 205 -9.05 2.87 -1.48
N THR A 206 -9.50 3.92 -0.80
CA THR A 206 -8.64 4.97 -0.22
C THR A 206 -7.81 4.49 0.96
N LEU A 207 -8.09 3.29 1.48
CA LEU A 207 -7.55 2.69 2.70
C LEU A 207 -7.86 3.45 3.98
N GLU A 208 -7.89 4.78 3.99
CA GLU A 208 -8.30 5.61 5.11
C GLU A 208 -9.84 5.76 5.16
N VAL A 209 -10.40 5.71 6.37
CA VAL A 209 -11.81 5.96 6.69
C VAL A 209 -11.92 6.82 7.95
N ASN A 210 -12.95 7.66 8.04
CA ASN A 210 -13.13 8.57 9.18
C ASN A 210 -14.01 7.95 10.27
N GLU A 211 -15.28 7.72 9.95
CA GLU A 211 -16.29 7.28 10.91
C GLU A 211 -16.70 5.81 10.71
N ALA A 212 -16.73 5.36 9.45
CA ALA A 212 -17.13 4.00 9.09
C ALA A 212 -15.95 3.01 9.13
N ASP A 213 -16.25 1.72 9.28
CA ASP A 213 -15.23 0.66 9.25
C ASP A 213 -14.80 0.31 7.82
N VAL A 214 -15.66 0.55 6.82
CA VAL A 214 -15.46 0.18 5.42
C VAL A 214 -15.79 1.37 4.53
N CYS A 215 -14.99 1.62 3.49
CA CYS A 215 -15.29 2.67 2.52
C CYS A 215 -16.40 2.22 1.56
N GLU A 216 -17.13 3.19 0.99
CA GLU A 216 -18.26 2.95 0.07
C GLU A 216 -17.91 2.00 -1.10
N ALA A 217 -16.71 2.16 -1.67
CA ALA A 217 -16.24 1.30 -2.75
C ALA A 217 -16.12 -0.18 -2.33
N CYS A 218 -15.56 -0.44 -1.14
CA CYS A 218 -15.43 -1.79 -0.59
C CYS A 218 -16.77 -2.36 -0.09
N GLU A 219 -17.67 -1.51 0.41
CA GLU A 219 -19.02 -1.90 0.83
C GLU A 219 -19.84 -2.41 -0.36
N SER A 220 -19.74 -1.73 -1.52
CA SER A 220 -20.42 -2.12 -2.76
C SER A 220 -20.00 -3.49 -3.32
N LEU A 221 -18.85 -4.03 -2.89
CA LEU A 221 -18.31 -5.27 -3.42
C LEU A 221 -19.20 -6.48 -3.14
N ASP A 222 -19.95 -6.53 -2.02
CA ASP A 222 -20.79 -7.71 -1.74
C ASP A 222 -21.86 -7.91 -2.82
N GLU A 223 -22.51 -6.82 -3.25
CA GLU A 223 -23.50 -6.87 -4.33
C GLU A 223 -22.88 -7.16 -5.70
N ILE A 224 -21.72 -6.58 -5.99
CA ILE A 224 -20.99 -6.79 -7.25
C ILE A 224 -20.57 -8.27 -7.34
N LEU A 225 -19.91 -8.79 -6.31
CA LEU A 225 -19.45 -10.18 -6.24
C LEU A 225 -20.62 -11.17 -6.30
N LYS A 226 -21.73 -10.86 -5.61
CA LYS A 226 -22.96 -11.66 -5.68
C LYS A 226 -23.49 -11.74 -7.11
N ARG A 227 -23.57 -10.61 -7.83
CA ARG A 227 -23.99 -10.58 -9.25
C ARG A 227 -23.04 -11.38 -10.14
N HIS A 228 -21.73 -11.26 -9.96
CA HIS A 228 -20.75 -12.05 -10.70
C HIS A 228 -20.90 -13.56 -10.42
N SER A 229 -21.07 -13.95 -9.15
CA SER A 229 -21.25 -15.35 -8.76
C SER A 229 -22.52 -16.00 -9.34
N GLN A 230 -23.57 -15.22 -9.58
CA GLN A 230 -24.80 -15.68 -10.22
C GLN A 230 -24.60 -15.89 -11.72
N ARG A 231 -23.81 -15.03 -12.39
CA ARG A 231 -23.52 -15.17 -13.83
C ARG A 231 -22.63 -16.38 -14.12
N THR A 232 -21.69 -16.71 -13.25
CA THR A 232 -20.81 -17.88 -13.43
C THR A 232 -21.53 -19.21 -13.20
N LYS A 233 -22.62 -19.21 -12.41
CA LYS A 233 -23.56 -20.33 -12.33
C LYS A 233 -24.44 -20.36 -13.58
N SER A 234 -23.84 -20.59 -14.75
CA SER A 234 -24.62 -20.83 -15.96
C SER A 234 -25.61 -21.97 -15.71
N PRO A 235 -26.89 -21.82 -16.09
CA PRO A 235 -27.86 -22.86 -15.89
C PRO A 235 -27.55 -23.99 -16.87
N LEU A 236 -26.70 -24.92 -16.46
CA LEU A 236 -26.36 -26.16 -17.19
C LEU A 236 -27.58 -27.08 -17.45
N LYS A 237 -28.81 -26.63 -17.16
CA LYS A 237 -30.05 -27.41 -17.23
C LYS A 237 -31.23 -26.70 -17.91
N SER A 238 -30.99 -25.93 -18.96
CA SER A 238 -32.05 -25.62 -19.95
C SER A 238 -31.62 -25.98 -21.37
N ARG A 239 -30.95 -27.12 -21.53
CA ARG A 239 -30.99 -27.83 -22.81
C ARG A 239 -32.36 -28.51 -22.87
N ASN A 240 -33.37 -27.71 -23.20
CA ASN A 240 -34.64 -28.26 -23.67
C ASN A 240 -34.29 -29.29 -24.74
N ASN A 241 -34.79 -30.51 -24.55
CA ASN A 241 -34.99 -31.46 -25.61
C ASN A 241 -35.76 -30.72 -26.72
N VAL A 242 -35.03 -30.15 -27.68
CA VAL A 242 -35.60 -29.79 -28.98
C VAL A 242 -35.93 -31.13 -29.60
N VAL A 243 -37.11 -31.64 -29.28
CA VAL A 243 -37.71 -32.80 -29.92
C VAL A 243 -37.76 -32.43 -31.40
N ALA A 244 -36.86 -33.01 -32.18
CA ALA A 244 -36.81 -32.83 -33.61
C ALA A 244 -38.12 -33.35 -34.21
N THR A 245 -39.10 -32.47 -34.40
CA THR A 245 -40.29 -32.76 -35.18
C THR A 245 -39.86 -33.01 -36.62
N LYS A 246 -39.75 -34.30 -36.99
CA LYS A 246 -39.53 -34.75 -38.36
C LYS A 246 -40.66 -34.19 -39.23
N ARG A 247 -40.35 -33.25 -40.13
CA ARG A 247 -41.26 -32.86 -41.21
C ARG A 247 -41.43 -34.06 -42.15
N LYS A 248 -42.66 -34.59 -42.25
CA LYS A 248 -43.05 -35.51 -43.34
C LYS A 248 -42.95 -34.74 -44.66
N LYS A 249 -42.14 -35.23 -45.60
CA LYS A 249 -42.22 -34.82 -47.01
C LYS A 249 -43.47 -35.47 -47.61
N PHE A 250 -44.32 -34.65 -48.23
CA PHE A 250 -45.34 -35.08 -49.18
C PHE A 250 -44.73 -35.11 -50.57
#